data_AF-A0A9P7S4V5-F1
#
_entry.id   AF-A0A9P7S4V5-F1
#
_cell.length_a   1.000
_cell.length_b   1.000
_cell.length_c   1.000
_cell.angle_alpha   90.00
_cell.angle_beta   90.00
_cell.angle_gamma   90.00
#
_symmetry.space_group_name_H-M   'P 1'
#
loop_
_entity.id
_entity.type
_entity.pdbx_description
1 polymer ?
#
loop_
_entity_poly.entity_id
_entity_poly.type
_entity_poly.pdbx_seq_one_letter_code
_entity_poly.pdbx_strand_id
1 'polypeptide(L)'
;MMPGPSEPTPVQLNHILEPLVKELWLLKNGVSMDIHGEEEPENVFGDIMCTNCDTPAAQCLSGQAGHSADLHPCPYCSTVMLDINKVSSYGDGDRTLKDDEDLLYYAFQYHNAPTAHQKPYPQAPRYLVVRIKSDTQLASLKENCP
;
A
#
# COMPACT_ATOMS: atom_id res chain seq x y z
N MET A 1 14.99 -6.17 8.86
CA MET A 1 15.85 -5.77 7.73
C MET A 1 16.62 -4.51 8.11
N MET A 2 17.95 -4.54 8.05
CA MET A 2 18.77 -3.31 8.11
C MET A 2 18.76 -2.70 6.71
N PRO A 3 18.55 -1.38 6.55
CA PRO A 3 18.70 -0.75 5.25
C PRO A 3 20.13 -0.94 4.72
N GLY A 4 20.27 -1.11 3.42
CA GLY A 4 21.59 -1.06 2.76
C GLY A 4 22.31 0.27 3.06
N PRO A 5 23.65 0.34 2.97
CA PRO A 5 24.40 1.56 3.31
C PRO A 5 24.07 2.79 2.44
N SER A 6 23.37 2.59 1.32
CA SER A 6 22.85 3.63 0.43
C SER A 6 21.31 3.70 0.39
N GLU A 7 20.61 2.85 1.14
CA GLU A 7 19.14 2.82 1.18
C GLU A 7 18.65 3.93 2.13
N PRO A 8 17.66 4.75 1.73
CA PRO A 8 17.20 5.87 2.55
C PRO A 8 16.68 5.36 3.90
N THR A 9 17.10 5.99 4.99
CA THR A 9 16.47 5.72 6.29
C THR A 9 14.97 6.06 6.18
N PRO A 10 14.05 5.33 6.84
CA PRO A 10 12.65 5.59 6.53
C PRO A 10 12.11 6.93 7.03
N VAL A 11 12.85 7.66 7.88
CA VAL A 11 12.59 9.10 8.13
C VAL A 11 12.92 9.95 6.90
N GLN A 12 14.03 9.68 6.20
CA GLN A 12 14.33 10.33 4.90
C GLN A 12 13.31 9.91 3.83
N LEU A 13 12.92 8.64 3.80
CA LEU A 13 11.89 8.14 2.88
C LEU A 13 10.55 8.85 3.13
N ASN A 14 10.12 9.02 4.38
CA ASN A 14 8.90 9.77 4.72
C ASN A 14 8.94 11.21 4.21
N HIS A 15 10.05 11.93 4.38
CA HIS A 15 10.19 13.30 3.84
C HIS A 15 10.15 13.34 2.31
N ILE A 16 10.70 12.33 1.62
CA ILE A 16 10.65 12.24 0.15
C ILE A 16 9.23 11.89 -0.33
N LEU A 17 8.51 11.06 0.41
CA LEU A 17 7.15 10.63 0.09
C LEU A 17 6.07 11.64 0.50
N GLU A 18 6.31 12.53 1.46
CA GLU A 18 5.33 13.50 1.96
C GLU A 18 4.61 14.31 0.86
N PRO A 19 5.28 14.95 -0.12
CA PRO A 19 4.59 15.66 -1.21
C PRO A 19 3.74 14.71 -2.06
N LEU A 20 4.29 13.52 -2.36
CA LEU A 20 3.59 12.49 -3.11
C LEU A 20 2.30 12.05 -2.39
N VAL A 21 2.33 11.77 -1.08
CA VAL A 21 1.12 11.41 -0.29
C VAL A 21 0.01 12.46 -0.44
N LYS A 22 0.36 13.76 -0.40
CA LYS A 22 -0.60 14.86 -0.46
C LYS A 22 -1.29 14.95 -1.83
N GLU A 23 -0.53 14.89 -2.92
CA GLU A 23 -1.08 14.93 -4.29
C GLU A 23 -2.00 13.73 -4.56
N LEU A 24 -1.65 12.56 -4.03
CA LEU A 24 -2.43 11.34 -4.17
C LEU A 24 -3.71 11.34 -3.35
N TRP A 25 -3.69 11.98 -2.18
CA TRP A 25 -4.92 12.15 -1.40
C TRP A 25 -5.94 13.01 -2.16
N LEU A 26 -5.48 14.02 -2.91
CA LEU A 26 -6.34 14.79 -3.83
C LEU A 26 -6.86 13.90 -4.97
N LEU A 27 -5.98 13.21 -5.69
CA LEU A 27 -6.37 12.31 -6.80
C LEU A 27 -7.29 11.16 -6.35
N LYS A 28 -7.15 10.67 -5.11
CA LYS A 28 -8.01 9.59 -4.58
C LYS A 28 -9.42 10.08 -4.23
N ASN A 29 -9.56 11.35 -3.86
CA ASN A 29 -10.86 12.01 -3.63
C ASN A 29 -11.52 12.49 -4.94
N GLY A 30 -10.77 12.52 -6.04
CA GLY A 30 -11.20 13.06 -7.34
C GLY A 30 -10.76 14.51 -7.52
N VAL A 31 -10.22 14.82 -8.70
CA VAL A 31 -9.84 16.18 -9.10
C VAL A 31 -10.50 16.49 -10.44
N SER A 32 -11.26 17.59 -10.51
CA SER A 32 -11.83 18.08 -11.77
C SER A 32 -10.71 18.63 -12.67
N MET A 33 -10.61 18.13 -13.89
CA MET A 33 -9.55 18.46 -14.85
C MET A 33 -10.10 18.55 -16.28
N ASP A 34 -9.58 19.50 -17.05
CA ASP A 34 -9.88 19.61 -18.49
C ASP A 34 -9.21 18.44 -19.25
N ILE A 35 -10.00 17.48 -19.73
CA ILE A 35 -9.50 16.32 -20.50
C ILE A 35 -9.56 16.63 -21.99
N HIS A 36 -8.46 16.39 -22.71
CA HIS A 36 -8.42 16.58 -24.16
C HIS A 36 -9.38 15.62 -24.88
N GLY A 37 -10.45 16.17 -25.45
CA GLY A 37 -11.48 15.44 -26.18
C GLY A 37 -12.87 15.48 -25.52
N GLU A 38 -12.96 15.92 -24.27
CA GLU A 38 -14.22 16.16 -23.57
C GLU A 38 -14.62 17.65 -23.66
N GLU A 39 -15.92 17.94 -23.70
CA GLU A 39 -16.44 19.33 -23.78
C GLU A 39 -16.50 20.03 -22.40
N GLU A 40 -16.57 19.25 -21.31
CA GLU A 40 -16.67 19.73 -19.94
C GLU A 40 -15.54 19.13 -19.05
N PRO A 41 -15.19 19.76 -17.91
CA PRO A 41 -14.18 19.23 -17.00
C PRO A 41 -14.63 17.93 -16.30
N GLU A 42 -13.83 16.88 -16.41
CA GLU A 42 -14.13 15.55 -15.87
C GLU A 42 -13.45 15.33 -14.50
N ASN A 43 -14.07 14.53 -13.62
CA ASN A 43 -13.43 14.12 -12.38
C ASN A 43 -12.44 12.99 -12.65
N VAL A 44 -11.15 13.29 -12.48
CA VAL A 44 -10.07 12.32 -12.54
C VAL A 44 -9.83 11.73 -11.17
N PHE A 45 -10.01 10.41 -11.08
CA PHE A 45 -9.60 9.63 -9.92
C PHE A 45 -8.26 8.95 -10.18
N GLY A 46 -7.45 8.84 -9.13
CA GLY A 46 -6.18 8.11 -9.13
C GLY A 46 -6.04 7.27 -7.87
N ASP A 47 -5.77 5.98 -8.06
CA ASP A 47 -5.13 5.17 -7.04
C ASP A 47 -3.79 4.68 -7.58
N ILE A 48 -3.19 3.71 -6.91
CA ILE A 48 -1.73 3.60 -6.95
C ILE A 48 -1.35 2.10 -6.68
N MET A 49 -0.22 1.54 -7.20
CA MET A 49 -0.04 0.08 -7.50
C MET A 49 1.44 -0.45 -7.57
N CYS A 50 1.95 -1.18 -6.57
CA CYS A 50 3.39 -1.55 -6.39
C CYS A 50 3.79 -2.79 -7.20
N THR A 51 3.67 -2.75 -8.54
CA THR A 51 3.81 -3.94 -9.38
C THR A 51 5.24 -4.26 -9.84
N ASN A 52 6.15 -3.28 -9.80
CA ASN A 52 7.52 -3.40 -10.34
C ASN A 52 8.61 -3.05 -9.33
N CYS A 53 8.34 -3.23 -8.04
CA CYS A 53 9.32 -3.12 -6.96
C CYS A 53 9.49 -4.47 -6.27
N ASP A 54 10.64 -4.70 -5.65
CA ASP A 54 10.84 -5.90 -4.84
C ASP A 54 9.95 -5.91 -3.59
N THR A 55 9.75 -7.09 -2.99
CA THR A 55 8.90 -7.25 -1.80
C THR A 55 9.32 -6.34 -0.64
N PRO A 56 10.63 -6.18 -0.32
CA PRO A 56 11.08 -5.20 0.68
C PRO A 56 10.65 -3.76 0.40
N ALA A 57 10.90 -3.24 -0.81
CA ALA A 57 10.55 -1.87 -1.17
C ALA A 57 9.02 -1.68 -1.22
N ALA A 58 8.28 -2.68 -1.71
CA ALA A 58 6.82 -2.70 -1.66
C ALA A 58 6.30 -2.62 -0.23
N GLN A 59 6.84 -3.42 0.70
CA GLN A 59 6.43 -3.43 2.11
C GLN A 59 6.83 -2.16 2.85
N CYS A 60 8.02 -1.62 2.57
CA CYS A 60 8.46 -0.34 3.11
C CYS A 60 7.53 0.79 2.62
N LEU A 61 7.31 0.91 1.30
CA LEU A 61 6.41 1.92 0.75
C LEU A 61 4.94 1.74 1.18
N SER A 62 4.50 0.51 1.47
CA SER A 62 3.13 0.18 1.93
C SER A 62 2.96 0.11 3.46
N GLY A 63 4.01 0.42 4.24
CA GLY A 63 3.95 0.46 5.71
C GLY A 63 3.64 -0.89 6.35
N GLN A 64 3.88 -1.97 5.61
CA GLN A 64 3.65 -3.34 6.05
C GLN A 64 4.88 -3.86 6.82
N ALA A 65 4.67 -4.91 7.62
CA ALA A 65 5.78 -5.67 8.16
C ALA A 65 6.66 -6.20 7.02
N GLY A 66 7.98 -6.10 7.18
CA GLY A 66 8.92 -6.64 6.20
C GLY A 66 8.83 -8.16 6.11
N HIS A 67 9.17 -8.72 4.94
CA HIS A 67 9.11 -10.16 4.63
C HIS A 67 9.90 -11.06 5.59
N SER A 68 10.81 -10.49 6.38
CA SER A 68 11.63 -11.14 7.40
C SER A 68 11.10 -10.95 8.84
N ALA A 69 9.89 -10.42 9.01
CA ALA A 69 9.24 -10.29 10.31
C ALA A 69 8.62 -11.61 10.78
N ASP A 70 8.68 -11.87 12.09
CA ASP A 70 8.12 -13.09 12.69
C ASP A 70 6.59 -13.17 12.50
N LEU A 71 5.93 -12.00 12.61
CA LEU A 71 4.50 -11.80 12.42
C LEU A 71 4.24 -11.01 11.13
N HIS A 72 3.21 -11.42 10.39
CA HIS A 72 2.76 -10.79 9.14
C HIS A 72 3.80 -10.61 8.00
N PRO A 73 4.75 -11.55 7.75
CA PRO A 73 5.69 -11.45 6.62
C PRO A 73 5.01 -11.38 5.24
N CYS A 74 3.79 -11.91 5.10
CA CYS A 74 2.95 -11.73 3.92
C CYS A 74 2.04 -10.49 4.11
N PRO A 75 1.86 -9.61 3.10
CA PRO A 75 0.89 -8.53 3.17
C PRO A 75 -0.56 -9.04 3.10
N TYR A 76 -0.84 -10.14 2.39
CA TYR A 76 -2.20 -10.60 2.05
C TYR A 76 -2.82 -11.62 3.01
N CYS A 77 -2.02 -12.51 3.61
CA CYS A 77 -2.51 -13.58 4.49
C CYS A 77 -1.92 -13.48 5.90
N SER A 78 -2.56 -14.15 6.86
CA SER A 78 -2.16 -14.15 8.28
C SER A 78 -1.01 -15.10 8.62
N THR A 79 -0.31 -15.67 7.63
CA THR A 79 0.81 -16.59 7.87
C THR A 79 1.91 -15.94 8.73
N VAL A 80 2.52 -16.72 9.62
CA VAL A 80 3.68 -16.32 10.42
C VAL A 80 4.96 -16.94 9.88
N MET A 81 6.12 -16.39 10.22
CA MET A 81 7.44 -16.84 9.74
C MET A 81 7.69 -18.34 10.01
N LEU A 82 7.22 -18.84 11.16
CA LEU A 82 7.35 -20.25 11.55
C LEU A 82 6.58 -21.21 10.63
N ASP A 83 5.54 -20.73 9.94
CA ASP A 83 4.67 -21.53 9.10
C ASP A 83 5.07 -21.53 7.62
N ILE A 84 5.97 -20.63 7.20
CA ILE A 84 6.45 -20.54 5.81
C ILE A 84 7.07 -21.85 5.31
N ASN A 85 7.65 -22.68 6.19
CA ASN A 85 8.22 -23.97 5.80
C ASN A 85 7.20 -25.13 5.77
N LYS A 86 5.91 -24.88 6.05
CA LYS A 86 4.85 -25.90 6.05
C LYS A 86 4.14 -25.94 4.70
N VAL A 87 3.89 -27.13 4.18
CA VAL A 87 3.16 -27.33 2.91
C VAL A 87 1.76 -26.69 2.94
N SER A 88 1.09 -26.66 4.10
CA SER A 88 -0.21 -26.00 4.29
C SER A 88 -0.18 -24.50 4.00
N SER A 89 0.96 -23.81 4.19
CA SER A 89 1.10 -22.38 3.85
C SER A 89 1.10 -22.09 2.35
N TYR A 90 1.19 -23.14 1.51
CA TYR A 90 1.21 -23.06 0.05
C TYR A 90 -0.09 -23.55 -0.62
N GLY A 91 -1.03 -24.13 0.12
CA GLY A 91 -2.33 -24.54 -0.42
C GLY A 91 -3.28 -23.35 -0.64
N ASP A 92 -4.02 -23.35 -1.75
CA ASP A 92 -4.96 -22.26 -2.09
C ASP A 92 -6.22 -22.22 -1.20
N GLY A 93 -6.48 -23.27 -0.40
CA GLY A 93 -7.66 -23.36 0.48
C GLY A 93 -7.43 -23.08 1.97
N ASP A 94 -6.20 -23.22 2.48
CA ASP A 94 -5.88 -23.11 3.93
C ASP A 94 -5.44 -21.69 4.34
N ARG A 95 -5.33 -20.77 3.39
CA ARG A 95 -4.83 -19.40 3.62
C ARG A 95 -5.93 -18.49 4.13
N THR A 96 -5.91 -18.22 5.43
CA THR A 96 -6.70 -17.11 6.00
C THR A 96 -6.15 -15.78 5.49
N LEU A 97 -6.96 -15.06 4.72
CA LEU A 97 -6.67 -13.68 4.30
C LEU A 97 -6.72 -12.75 5.52
N LYS A 98 -6.00 -11.63 5.46
CA LYS A 98 -6.12 -10.59 6.51
C LYS A 98 -7.42 -9.82 6.35
N ASP A 99 -8.01 -9.44 7.47
CA ASP A 99 -9.05 -8.42 7.52
C ASP A 99 -8.43 -7.02 7.35
N ASP A 100 -9.13 -6.10 6.69
CA ASP A 100 -8.74 -4.69 6.60
C ASP A 100 -8.85 -4.02 7.99
N GLU A 101 -9.78 -4.45 8.84
CA GLU A 101 -9.93 -3.94 10.22
C GLU A 101 -8.70 -4.26 11.10
N ASP A 102 -8.15 -5.48 10.97
CA ASP A 102 -6.90 -5.86 11.64
C ASP A 102 -5.74 -4.96 11.16
N LEU A 103 -5.66 -4.70 9.85
CA LEU A 103 -4.63 -3.83 9.27
C LEU A 103 -4.75 -2.39 9.77
N LEU A 104 -5.97 -1.86 9.89
CA LEU A 104 -6.25 -0.55 10.47
C LEU A 104 -5.86 -0.49 11.95
N TYR A 105 -6.17 -1.53 12.72
CA TYR A 105 -5.79 -1.65 14.13
C TYR A 105 -4.26 -1.63 14.32
N TYR A 106 -3.51 -2.42 13.54
CA TYR A 106 -2.05 -2.41 13.59
C TYR A 106 -1.46 -1.06 13.16
N ALA A 107 -2.01 -0.40 12.14
CA ALA A 107 -1.60 0.94 11.73
C ALA A 107 -1.83 1.98 12.84
N PHE A 108 -2.97 1.92 13.53
CA PHE A 108 -3.27 2.80 14.67
C PHE A 108 -2.36 2.52 15.87
N GLN A 109 -2.08 1.25 16.20
CA GLN A 109 -1.10 0.92 17.24
C GLN A 109 0.29 1.47 16.91
N TYR A 110 0.74 1.32 15.65
CA TYR A 110 2.04 1.82 15.21
C TYR A 110 2.14 3.36 15.27
N HIS A 111 1.07 4.08 14.91
CA HIS A 111 1.01 5.53 15.04
C HIS A 111 1.23 5.99 16.49
N ASN A 112 0.69 5.26 17.47
CA ASN A 112 0.78 5.58 18.89
C ASN A 112 1.97 4.90 19.62
N ALA A 113 2.78 4.10 18.92
CA ALA A 113 3.89 3.38 19.53
C ALA A 113 5.02 4.35 19.96
N PRO A 114 5.75 4.07 21.07
CA PRO A 114 6.92 4.86 21.45
C PRO A 114 7.99 4.86 20.35
N THR A 115 8.79 5.92 20.25
CA THR A 115 9.80 6.10 19.18
C THR A 115 10.85 4.98 19.11
N ALA A 116 11.03 4.20 20.19
CA ALA A 116 11.89 3.00 20.21
C ALA A 116 11.23 1.74 19.58
N HIS A 117 9.90 1.66 19.60
CA HIS A 117 9.10 0.61 18.96
C HIS A 117 8.68 0.98 17.54
N GLN A 118 8.55 2.29 17.26
CA GLN A 118 8.59 2.83 15.91
C GLN A 118 10.01 2.66 15.33
N LYS A 119 10.40 1.42 15.02
CA LYS A 119 11.42 1.21 13.98
C LYS A 119 10.94 2.02 12.78
N PRO A 120 11.77 2.94 12.25
CA PRO A 120 11.32 3.87 11.25
C PRO A 120 10.89 3.04 10.05
N TYR A 121 9.60 3.05 9.75
CA TYR A 121 9.00 2.49 8.55
C TYR A 121 7.82 3.39 8.17
N PRO A 122 7.54 3.61 6.88
CA PRO A 122 6.55 4.59 6.46
C PRO A 122 5.13 4.26 6.95
N GLN A 123 4.37 5.29 7.31
CA GLN A 123 2.91 5.23 7.14
C GLN A 123 2.65 5.54 5.66
N ALA A 124 1.88 4.68 5.00
CA ALA A 124 1.96 4.53 3.56
C ALA A 124 0.77 5.06 2.77
N PRO A 125 1.00 5.74 1.63
CA PRO A 125 0.04 5.73 0.54
C PRO A 125 0.03 4.33 -0.11
N ARG A 126 -1.14 3.82 -0.52
CA ARG A 126 -1.29 2.51 -1.16
C ARG A 126 -0.74 2.47 -2.62
N TYR A 127 0.58 2.62 -2.79
CA TYR A 127 1.47 1.88 -3.74
C TYR A 127 1.88 2.26 -5.24
N LEU A 128 1.61 3.41 -5.90
CA LEU A 128 2.29 3.88 -7.18
C LEU A 128 1.99 3.34 -8.64
N VAL A 129 0.79 3.57 -9.22
CA VAL A 129 0.44 3.72 -10.68
C VAL A 129 -0.85 4.56 -10.86
N VAL A 130 -0.77 5.81 -11.36
CA VAL A 130 -1.97 6.66 -11.58
C VAL A 130 -2.82 6.14 -12.74
N ARG A 131 -3.85 5.34 -12.43
CA ARG A 131 -4.93 5.04 -13.37
C ARG A 131 -5.93 6.19 -13.40
N ILE A 132 -5.62 7.22 -14.20
CA ILE A 132 -6.58 8.27 -14.60
C ILE A 132 -7.83 7.60 -15.15
N LYS A 133 -8.99 7.85 -14.53
CA LYS A 133 -10.31 7.48 -15.03
C LYS A 133 -11.25 8.66 -14.89
N SER A 134 -11.99 8.92 -15.95
CA SER A 134 -13.18 9.78 -15.97
C SER A 134 -14.37 9.09 -15.28
N ASP A 135 -15.43 9.83 -14.97
CA ASP A 135 -16.64 9.27 -14.36
C ASP A 135 -17.30 8.23 -15.29
N THR A 136 -17.21 8.44 -16.61
CA THR A 136 -17.65 7.51 -17.66
C THR A 136 -16.91 6.15 -17.64
N GLN A 137 -15.62 6.12 -17.26
CA GLN A 137 -14.84 4.86 -17.14
C GLN A 137 -14.95 4.19 -15.77
N LEU A 138 -15.43 4.90 -14.75
CA LEU A 138 -15.72 4.32 -13.43
C LEU A 138 -17.04 3.55 -13.41
N ALA A 139 -18.02 3.96 -14.22
CA ALA A 139 -19.31 3.27 -14.36
C ALA A 139 -19.17 1.84 -14.92
N SER A 140 -18.41 1.65 -16.00
CA SER A 140 -18.24 0.36 -16.69
C SER A 140 -17.45 -0.70 -15.92
N LEU A 141 -16.74 -0.31 -14.87
CA LEU A 141 -16.01 -1.21 -13.97
C LEU A 141 -16.87 -1.72 -12.81
N LYS A 142 -17.92 -1.01 -12.40
CA LYS A 142 -18.87 -1.49 -11.38
C LYS A 142 -19.71 -2.68 -11.87
N GLU A 143 -19.82 -2.87 -13.18
CA GLU A 143 -20.48 -4.04 -13.79
C GLU A 143 -19.55 -5.27 -13.96
N ASN A 144 -18.24 -5.12 -13.72
CA ASN A 144 -17.22 -6.16 -14.00
C ASN A 144 -16.31 -6.49 -12.79
N CYS A 145 -16.67 -6.06 -11.58
CA CYS A 145 -16.04 -6.53 -10.35
C CYS A 145 -16.96 -7.55 -9.66
N PRO A 146 -16.55 -8.83 -9.53
CA PRO A 146 -17.19 -9.77 -8.61
C PRO A 146 -16.91 -9.39 -7.15
#